data_AF-A0A1Q4BWY1-F1
#
_entry.id   AF-A0A1Q4BWY1-F1
#
_cell.length_a   1.000
_cell.length_b   1.000
_cell.length_c   1.000
_cell.angle_alpha   90.00
_cell.angle_beta   90.00
_cell.angle_gamma   90.00
#
_symmetry.space_group_name_H-M   'P 1'
#
loop_
_entity.id
_entity.type
_entity.pdbx_description
1 polymer ?
#
loop_
_entity_poly.entity_id
_entity_poly.type
_entity_poly.pdbx_seq_one_letter_code
_entity_poly.pdbx_strand_id
1 'polypeptide(L)'
;MEITPEDIRAFFDRFVVAFASFDEWQVAELFATPAVACRKDGSLVALTTAEDVAAYYKAALDGYRSGGCTYCEWSDLQTMPMGAVSVAAAVNWRLRRADGSILVAWRQTYCLVKAPGGLKNFAAISHAV
;
A
#
# COMPACT_ATOMS: atom_id res chain seq x y z
N MET A 1 -17.12 -15.73 6.65
CA MET A 1 -16.94 -14.50 7.44
C MET A 1 -16.56 -13.40 6.48
N GLU A 2 -17.36 -12.34 6.43
CA GLU A 2 -17.18 -11.18 5.53
C GLU A 2 -15.94 -10.36 5.91
N ILE A 3 -15.56 -9.41 5.06
CA ILE A 3 -14.49 -8.43 5.37
C ILE A 3 -15.13 -7.29 6.17
N THR A 4 -14.56 -6.99 7.34
CA THR A 4 -15.03 -5.92 8.21
C THR A 4 -14.26 -4.61 7.98
N PRO A 5 -14.80 -3.45 8.37
CA PRO A 5 -14.04 -2.20 8.39
C PRO A 5 -12.73 -2.31 9.20
N GLU A 6 -12.74 -3.04 10.31
CA GLU A 6 -11.59 -3.28 11.16
C GLU A 6 -10.49 -4.08 10.44
N ASP A 7 -10.85 -5.09 9.64
CA ASP A 7 -9.90 -5.84 8.81
C ASP A 7 -9.16 -4.92 7.82
N ILE A 8 -9.89 -3.97 7.22
CA ILE A 8 -9.36 -3.02 6.24
C ILE A 8 -8.42 -2.01 6.93
N ARG A 9 -8.81 -1.48 8.09
CA ARG A 9 -7.95 -0.60 8.89
C ARG A 9 -6.67 -1.32 9.32
N ALA A 10 -6.80 -2.55 9.82
CA ALA A 10 -5.66 -3.37 10.22
C ALA A 10 -4.70 -3.65 9.06
N PHE A 11 -5.20 -3.81 7.84
CA PHE A 11 -4.35 -3.91 6.64
C PHE A 11 -3.51 -2.65 6.44
N PHE A 12 -4.11 -1.46 6.50
CA PHE A 12 -3.37 -0.20 6.31
C PHE A 12 -2.41 0.11 7.47
N ASP A 13 -2.76 -0.27 8.70
CA ASP A 13 -1.86 -0.15 9.86
C ASP A 13 -0.64 -1.06 9.70
N ARG A 14 -0.82 -2.29 9.22
CA ARG A 14 0.30 -3.18 8.85
C ARG A 14 1.14 -2.58 7.71
N PHE A 15 0.49 -1.93 6.75
CA PHE A 15 1.17 -1.27 5.64
C PHE A 15 2.07 -0.13 6.12
N VAL A 16 1.62 0.66 7.11
CA VAL A 16 2.45 1.68 7.77
C VAL A 16 3.68 1.06 8.42
N VAL A 17 3.50 -0.02 9.19
CA VAL A 17 4.62 -0.72 9.86
C VAL A 17 5.62 -1.25 8.85
N ALA A 18 5.15 -1.92 7.79
CA ALA A 18 6.01 -2.46 6.73
C ALA A 18 6.74 -1.35 5.95
N PHE A 19 6.12 -0.19 5.73
CA PHE A 19 6.81 0.93 5.09
C PHE A 19 7.85 1.57 6.00
N ALA A 20 7.57 1.66 7.30
CA ALA A 20 8.46 2.26 8.28
C ALA A 20 9.68 1.38 8.60
N SER A 21 9.64 0.07 8.32
CA SER A 21 10.79 -0.81 8.48
C SER A 21 11.85 -0.63 7.40
N PHE A 22 11.51 0.04 6.28
CA PHE A 22 12.37 0.15 5.09
C PHE A 22 12.86 -1.22 4.57
N ASP A 23 12.03 -2.25 4.75
CA ASP A 23 12.27 -3.60 4.29
C ASP A 23 11.24 -3.95 3.21
N GLU A 24 11.70 -4.04 1.97
CA GLU A 24 10.84 -4.30 0.82
C GLU A 24 10.08 -5.63 0.92
N TRP A 25 10.61 -6.62 1.65
CA TRP A 25 9.97 -7.92 1.80
C TRP A 25 8.77 -7.87 2.72
N GLN A 26 8.80 -7.04 3.76
CA GLN A 26 7.64 -6.81 4.61
C GLN A 26 6.49 -6.14 3.84
N VAL A 27 6.82 -5.29 2.86
CA VAL A 27 5.79 -4.74 1.95
C VAL A 27 5.29 -5.82 1.00
N ALA A 28 6.17 -6.67 0.46
CA ALA A 28 5.78 -7.78 -0.41
C ALA A 28 4.83 -8.77 0.29
N GLU A 29 4.98 -8.99 1.59
CA GLU A 29 4.03 -9.78 2.40
C GLU A 29 2.62 -9.18 2.45
N LEU A 30 2.38 -7.96 1.99
CA LEU A 30 1.03 -7.37 1.94
C LEU A 30 0.36 -7.60 0.59
N PHE A 31 1.03 -8.27 -0.34
CA PHE A 31 0.53 -8.52 -1.69
C PHE A 31 0.11 -9.97 -1.88
N ALA A 32 -0.94 -10.14 -2.68
CA ALA A 32 -1.23 -11.38 -3.36
C ALA A 32 -0.60 -11.28 -4.75
N THR A 33 0.00 -12.36 -5.24
CA THR A 33 0.57 -12.39 -6.60
C THR A 33 -0.18 -13.43 -7.44
N PRO A 34 -0.44 -13.14 -8.73
CA PRO A 34 -0.03 -11.96 -9.48
C PRO A 34 -0.81 -10.68 -9.08
N ALA A 35 -0.17 -9.53 -9.23
CA ALA A 35 -0.72 -8.20 -8.97
C ALA A 35 -0.38 -7.19 -10.07
N VAL A 36 -1.03 -6.03 -10.02
CA VAL A 36 -0.75 -4.88 -10.89
C VAL A 36 -0.63 -3.59 -10.09
N ALA A 37 0.34 -2.75 -10.43
CA ALA A 37 0.43 -1.38 -9.94
C ALA A 37 0.26 -0.39 -11.10
N CYS A 38 -0.70 0.52 -10.98
CA CYS A 38 -0.86 1.67 -11.85
C CYS A 38 -0.20 2.88 -11.19
N ARG A 39 0.80 3.45 -11.86
CA ARG A 39 1.54 4.64 -11.40
C ARG A 39 0.76 5.91 -11.71
N LYS A 40 1.21 7.04 -11.15
CA LYS A 40 0.57 8.36 -11.36
C LYS A 40 0.57 8.81 -12.82
N ASP A 41 1.52 8.35 -13.62
CA ASP A 41 1.61 8.61 -15.06
C ASP A 41 0.71 7.67 -15.90
N GLY A 42 -0.06 6.79 -15.25
CA GLY A 42 -0.93 5.79 -15.89
C GLY A 42 -0.20 4.54 -16.37
N SER A 43 1.13 4.45 -16.23
CA SER A 43 1.87 3.26 -16.60
C SER A 43 1.54 2.09 -15.67
N LEU A 44 1.40 0.91 -16.25
CA LEU A 44 1.12 -0.33 -15.53
C LEU A 44 2.40 -1.11 -15.30
N VAL A 45 2.55 -1.65 -14.09
CA VAL A 45 3.61 -2.57 -13.69
C VAL A 45 2.97 -3.89 -13.32
N ALA A 46 3.36 -4.96 -14.01
CA ALA A 46 3.02 -6.32 -13.62
C ALA A 46 3.91 -6.76 -12.46
N LEU A 47 3.30 -7.30 -11.41
CA LEU A 47 3.98 -7.81 -10.23
C LEU A 47 3.63 -9.30 -10.10
N THR A 48 4.35 -10.15 -10.83
CA THR A 48 4.00 -11.56 -11.03
C THR A 48 4.44 -12.44 -9.86
N THR A 49 5.50 -12.05 -9.15
CA THR A 49 6.01 -12.75 -7.96
C THR A 49 6.24 -11.81 -6.78
N ALA A 50 6.54 -12.36 -5.60
CA ALA A 50 6.87 -11.57 -4.42
C ALA A 50 8.16 -10.76 -4.64
N GLU A 51 9.13 -11.31 -5.36
CA GLU A 51 10.35 -10.64 -5.81
C GLU A 51 10.04 -9.39 -6.64
N ASP A 52 9.07 -9.47 -7.56
CA ASP A 52 8.66 -8.30 -8.36
C ASP A 52 8.10 -7.18 -7.47
N VAL A 53 7.29 -7.56 -6.47
CA VAL A 53 6.73 -6.60 -5.50
C VAL A 53 7.85 -5.97 -4.67
N ALA A 54 8.77 -6.78 -4.14
CA ALA A 54 9.90 -6.32 -3.34
C ALA A 54 10.79 -5.36 -4.17
N ALA A 55 11.14 -5.73 -5.41
CA ALA A 55 11.92 -4.89 -6.30
C ALA A 55 11.21 -3.55 -6.62
N TYR A 56 9.89 -3.59 -6.86
CA TYR A 56 9.10 -2.38 -7.10
C TYR A 56 9.11 -1.42 -5.90
N TYR A 57 8.91 -1.94 -4.69
CA TYR A 57 8.85 -1.11 -3.49
C TYR A 57 10.22 -0.71 -2.94
N LYS A 58 11.28 -1.48 -3.22
CA LYS A 58 12.65 -1.12 -2.85
C LYS A 58 13.03 0.28 -3.33
N ALA A 59 12.78 0.58 -4.60
CA ALA A 59 13.09 1.89 -5.17
C ALA A 59 12.33 3.04 -4.48
N ALA A 60 11.07 2.80 -4.09
CA ALA A 60 10.28 3.79 -3.36
C ALA A 60 10.82 4.00 -1.93
N LEU A 61 11.12 2.90 -1.22
CA LEU A 61 11.64 2.93 0.14
C LEU A 61 13.01 3.60 0.22
N ASP A 62 13.92 3.30 -0.71
CA ASP A 62 15.24 3.93 -0.79
C ASP A 62 15.11 5.45 -1.03
N GLY A 63 14.18 5.86 -1.91
CA GLY A 63 13.87 7.27 -2.16
C GLY A 63 13.33 7.98 -0.91
N TYR A 64 12.47 7.33 -0.14
CA TYR A 64 11.91 7.93 1.08
C TYR A 64 12.94 7.99 2.20
N ARG A 65 13.76 6.95 2.36
CA ARG A 65 14.84 6.91 3.35
C ARG A 65 15.87 8.01 3.09
N SER A 66 16.33 8.13 1.83
CA SER A 66 17.28 9.18 1.44
C SER A 66 16.68 10.60 1.53
N GLY A 67 15.37 10.74 1.34
CA GLY A 67 14.62 11.99 1.55
C GLY A 67 14.39 12.39 3.02
N GLY A 68 14.86 11.59 3.97
CA GLY A 68 14.71 11.85 5.41
C GLY A 68 13.35 11.48 5.98
N CYS A 69 12.63 10.53 5.35
CA CYS A 69 11.38 10.02 5.89
C CYS A 69 11.62 9.34 7.24
N THR A 70 10.75 9.66 8.20
CA THR A 70 10.76 9.06 9.55
C THR A 70 9.40 8.54 9.98
N TYR A 71 8.34 8.97 9.30
CA TYR A 71 6.97 8.63 9.68
C TYR A 71 6.08 8.47 8.44
N CYS A 72 5.21 7.48 8.46
CA CYS A 72 4.22 7.19 7.42
C CYS A 72 2.84 7.09 8.08
N GLU A 73 1.83 7.71 7.48
CA GLU A 73 0.45 7.64 7.95
C GLU A 73 -0.54 7.59 6.79
N TRP A 74 -1.72 7.05 7.08
CA TRP A 74 -2.87 7.05 6.17
C TRP A 74 -4.06 7.77 6.80
N SER A 75 -4.97 8.27 5.96
CA SER A 75 -6.21 8.95 6.37
C SER A 75 -7.29 8.83 5.29
N ASP A 76 -8.52 9.28 5.58
CA ASP A 76 -9.63 9.36 4.61
C ASP A 76 -9.92 8.02 3.91
N LEU A 77 -10.08 6.97 4.72
CA LEU A 77 -10.41 5.64 4.24
C LEU A 77 -11.81 5.64 3.62
N GLN A 78 -11.87 5.29 2.34
CA GLN A 78 -13.09 5.03 1.60
C GLN A 78 -13.09 3.58 1.13
N THR A 79 -14.22 2.89 1.27
CA THR A 79 -14.31 1.46 0.94
C THR A 79 -15.51 1.18 0.05
N MET A 80 -15.32 0.30 -0.92
CA MET A 80 -16.35 -0.25 -1.79
C MET A 80 -16.27 -1.78 -1.71
N PRO A 81 -17.13 -2.44 -0.92
CA PRO A 81 -17.20 -3.89 -0.88
C PRO A 81 -17.49 -4.46 -2.27
N MET A 82 -16.77 -5.52 -2.66
CA MET A 82 -16.90 -6.16 -3.97
C MET A 82 -17.37 -7.62 -3.86
N GLY A 83 -17.94 -7.97 -2.71
CA GLY A 83 -18.39 -9.32 -2.36
C GLY A 83 -17.79 -9.78 -1.03
N ALA A 84 -17.99 -11.05 -0.70
CA ALA A 84 -17.59 -11.60 0.60
C ALA A 84 -16.06 -11.74 0.80
N VAL A 85 -15.28 -11.70 -0.30
CA VAL A 85 -13.84 -12.01 -0.29
C VAL A 85 -12.97 -10.87 -0.83
N SER A 86 -13.56 -9.76 -1.29
CA SER A 86 -12.81 -8.65 -1.88
C SER A 86 -13.44 -7.30 -1.59
N VAL A 87 -12.60 -6.26 -1.58
CA VAL A 87 -12.98 -4.88 -1.34
C VAL A 87 -12.01 -3.95 -2.07
N ALA A 88 -12.52 -2.88 -2.66
CA ALA A 88 -11.68 -1.76 -3.07
C ALA A 88 -11.62 -0.74 -1.93
N ALA A 89 -10.43 -0.29 -1.56
CA ALA A 89 -10.21 0.69 -0.50
C ALA A 89 -9.27 1.80 -0.98
N ALA A 90 -9.63 3.06 -0.72
CA ALA A 90 -8.81 4.22 -1.03
C ALA A 90 -8.40 4.95 0.26
N VAL A 91 -7.14 5.38 0.32
CA VAL A 91 -6.58 6.17 1.43
C VAL A 91 -5.71 7.30 0.91
N ASN A 92 -5.53 8.32 1.73
CA ASN A 92 -4.51 9.36 1.55
C ASN A 92 -3.28 9.03 2.38
N TRP A 93 -2.14 8.83 1.72
CA TRP A 93 -0.84 8.63 2.33
C TRP A 93 -0.14 9.97 2.60
N ARG A 94 0.59 10.03 3.71
CA ARG A 94 1.54 11.11 3.99
C ARG A 94 2.80 10.52 4.60
N LEU A 95 3.95 10.87 4.04
CA LEU A 95 5.24 10.63 4.65
C LEU A 95 5.80 11.94 5.18
N ARG A 96 6.44 11.88 6.35
CA ARG A 96 6.95 13.06 7.06
C ARG A 96 8.42 12.91 7.43
N ARG A 97 9.09 14.05 7.48
CA ARG A 97 10.43 14.19 8.06
C ARG A 97 10.34 14.29 9.59
N ALA A 98 11.50 14.21 10.25
CA ALA A 98 11.60 14.27 11.71
C ALA A 98 11.05 15.57 12.30
N ASP A 99 11.12 16.67 11.54
CA ASP A 99 10.58 17.98 11.93
C ASP A 99 9.04 18.08 11.78
N GLY A 100 8.38 17.00 11.35
CA GLY A 100 6.93 16.94 11.12
C GLY A 100 6.48 17.47 9.76
N SER A 101 7.38 18.06 8.95
CA SER A 101 7.07 18.52 7.60
C SER A 101 6.69 17.36 6.68
N ILE A 102 5.78 17.60 5.74
CA ILE A 102 5.38 16.60 4.76
C ILE A 102 6.52 16.45 3.75
N LEU A 103 7.03 15.22 3.60
CA LEU A 103 7.95 14.83 2.54
C LEU A 103 7.19 14.64 1.23
N VAL A 104 6.12 13.84 1.28
CA VAL A 104 5.27 13.53 0.13
C VAL A 104 3.88 13.11 0.61
N ALA A 105 2.86 13.42 -0.19
CA ALA A 105 1.49 12.96 0.03
C ALA A 105 0.86 12.53 -1.30
N TRP A 106 0.00 11.52 -1.27
CA TRP A 106 -0.78 11.09 -2.43
C TRP A 106 -2.01 10.29 -2.01
N ARG A 107 -2.96 10.16 -2.93
CA ARG A 107 -4.09 9.25 -2.79
C ARG A 107 -3.84 7.96 -3.56
N GLN A 108 -4.25 6.83 -2.99
CA GLN A 108 -4.08 5.52 -3.62
C GLN A 108 -5.29 4.63 -3.35
N THR A 109 -5.73 3.92 -4.39
CA THR A 109 -6.74 2.85 -4.28
C THR A 109 -6.06 1.49 -4.32
N TYR A 110 -6.57 0.57 -3.52
CA TYR A 110 -6.14 -0.82 -3.41
C TYR A 110 -7.34 -1.74 -3.62
N CYS A 111 -7.19 -2.75 -4.47
CA CYS A 111 -8.10 -3.88 -4.50
C CYS A 111 -7.53 -4.97 -3.61
N LEU A 112 -8.23 -5.25 -2.52
CA LEU A 112 -7.85 -6.21 -1.50
C LEU A 112 -8.64 -7.49 -1.67
N VAL A 113 -7.99 -8.62 -1.38
CA VAL A 113 -8.59 -9.94 -1.33
C VAL A 113 -8.31 -10.58 0.03
N LYS A 114 -9.27 -11.36 0.52
CA LYS A 114 -9.10 -12.17 1.73
C LYS A 114 -8.14 -13.33 1.46
N ALA A 115 -7.12 -13.48 2.30
CA ALA A 115 -6.16 -14.57 2.23
C ALA A 115 -5.91 -15.16 3.64
N PRO A 116 -5.25 -16.33 3.74
CA PRO A 116 -4.70 -16.79 5.00
C PRO A 116 -3.79 -15.70 5.61
N GLY A 117 -4.01 -15.36 6.89
CA GLY A 117 -3.22 -14.32 7.57
C GLY A 117 -3.66 -12.87 7.30
N GLY A 118 -4.83 -12.65 6.67
CA GLY A 118 -5.46 -11.33 6.55
C GLY A 118 -5.67 -10.88 5.10
N LEU A 119 -5.97 -9.60 4.92
CA LEU A 119 -6.13 -9.01 3.59
C LEU A 119 -4.79 -8.88 2.88
N LYS A 120 -4.82 -9.03 1.55
CA LYS A 120 -3.68 -8.84 0.65
C LYS A 120 -4.11 -7.98 -0.53
N ASN A 121 -3.22 -7.13 -1.02
CA ASN A 121 -3.43 -6.31 -2.20
C ASN A 121 -3.08 -7.07 -3.49
N PHE A 122 -3.95 -7.00 -4.50
CA PHE A 122 -3.65 -7.52 -5.84
C PHE A 122 -3.72 -6.45 -6.94
N ALA A 123 -4.24 -5.25 -6.65
CA ALA A 123 -4.17 -4.14 -7.59
C ALA A 123 -4.06 -2.80 -6.85
N ALA A 124 -3.05 -2.01 -7.15
CA ALA A 124 -2.89 -0.66 -6.58
C ALA A 124 -2.91 0.41 -7.68
N ILE A 125 -3.59 1.52 -7.43
CA ILE A 125 -3.69 2.65 -8.36
C ILE A 125 -3.29 3.92 -7.62
N SER A 126 -2.15 4.48 -7.98
CA SER A 126 -1.73 5.81 -7.51
C SER A 126 -2.50 6.88 -8.27
N HIS A 127 -3.19 7.77 -7.57
CA HIS A 127 -3.99 8.80 -8.22
C HIS A 127 -3.07 9.93 -8.71
N ALA A 128 -3.23 10.32 -9.97
CA ALA A 128 -2.72 11.59 -10.46
C ALA A 128 -3.49 12.73 -9.76
N VAL A 129 -2.78 13.81 -9.44
CA VAL A 129 -3.36 15.03 -8.90
C VAL A 129 -3.75 15.95 -10.04
#